data_AF-A0A975W1V2-F1
#
_entry.id   AF-A0A975W1V2-F1
#
_cell.length_a   1.000
_cell.length_b   1.000
_cell.length_c   1.000
_cell.angle_alpha   90.00
_cell.angle_beta   90.00
_cell.angle_gamma   90.00
#
_symmetry.space_group_name_H-M   'P 1'
#
loop_
_entity.id
_entity.type
_entity.pdbx_description
1 polymer ?
#
loop_
_entity_poly.entity_id
_entity_poly.type
_entity_poly.pdbx_seq_one_letter_code
_entity_poly.pdbx_strand_id
1 'polypeptide(L)' 'MGMLIERLYDVKFGQTQIWRILGGLGFSVQKPERRALGRNEAAVQVWKRQTWPALNKKPSDKDG' A
#
# COMPACT_ATOMS: atom_id res chain seq x y z
N MET A 1 3.13 8.41 -17.10
CA MET A 1 1.87 7.86 -17.63
C MET A 1 1.55 8.37 -19.03
N GLY A 2 1.47 9.69 -19.27
CA GLY A 2 1.21 10.23 -20.62
C GLY A 2 2.17 9.74 -21.71
N MET A 3 3.48 9.70 -21.43
CA MET A 3 4.48 9.21 -22.39
C MET A 3 4.32 7.72 -22.76
N LEU A 4 3.82 6.88 -21.84
CA LEU A 4 3.62 5.46 -22.13
C LEU A 4 2.41 5.25 -23.04
N ILE A 5 1.34 6.02 -22.80
CA ILE A 5 0.12 5.98 -23.62
C ILE A 5 0.44 6.49 -25.03
N GLU A 6 1.18 7.58 -25.14
CA GLU A 6 1.65 8.11 -26.42
C GLU A 6 2.50 7.08 -27.17
N ARG A 7 3.46 6.42 -26.50
CA ARG A 7 4.30 5.41 -27.14
C ARG A 7 3.53 4.17 -27.61
N LEU A 8 2.52 3.74 -26.88
CA LEU A 8 1.79 2.50 -27.17
C LEU A 8 0.62 2.69 -28.14
N TYR A 9 0.01 3.88 -28.14
CA TYR A 9 -1.25 4.14 -28.85
C TYR A 9 -1.20 5.36 -29.77
N ASP A 10 -0.08 6.10 -29.83
CA ASP A 10 0.11 7.32 -30.63
C ASP A 10 -0.91 8.43 -30.35
N VAL A 11 -1.47 8.44 -29.12
CA VAL A 11 -2.42 9.44 -28.66
C VAL A 11 -1.82 10.27 -27.53
N LYS A 12 -1.93 11.59 -27.65
CA LYS A 12 -1.54 12.55 -26.60
C LYS A 12 -2.73 12.94 -25.75
N PHE A 13 -2.61 12.75 -24.44
CA PHE A 13 -3.57 13.24 -23.45
C PHE A 13 -2.91 14.23 -22.51
N GLY A 14 -3.65 15.29 -22.17
CA GLY A 14 -3.26 16.17 -21.07
C GLY A 14 -3.35 15.46 -19.72
N GLN A 15 -2.52 15.87 -18.75
CA GLN A 15 -2.46 15.22 -17.43
C GLN A 15 -3.84 15.14 -16.74
N THR A 16 -4.65 16.21 -16.83
CA THR A 16 -6.02 16.24 -16.29
C THR A 16 -6.95 15.22 -16.95
N GLN A 17 -6.81 15.02 -18.26
CA GLN A 17 -7.65 14.08 -19.00
C GLN A 17 -7.31 12.63 -18.63
N ILE A 18 -6.03 12.32 -18.47
CA ILE A 18 -5.55 11.02 -17.98
C ILE A 18 -6.15 10.72 -16.60
N TRP A 19 -6.12 11.69 -15.68
CA TRP A 19 -6.71 11.51 -14.34
C TRP A 19 -8.21 11.22 -14.38
N ARG A 20 -8.97 11.90 -15.25
CA ARG A 20 -10.41 11.65 -15.42
C ARG A 20 -10.70 10.25 -15.97
N ILE A 21 -9.95 9.82 -16.99
CA ILE A 21 -10.11 8.48 -17.60
C ILE A 21 -9.82 7.40 -16.57
N LEU A 22 -8.68 7.51 -15.86
CA LEU A 22 -8.30 6.54 -14.84
C LEU A 22 -9.31 6.47 -13.70
N GLY A 23 -9.81 7.62 -13.22
CA GLY A 23 -10.87 7.65 -12.22
C GLY A 23 -12.17 6.99 -12.69
N GLY A 24 -12.59 7.23 -13.94
CA GLY A 24 -13.76 6.57 -14.53
C GLY A 24 -13.61 5.06 -14.70
N LEU A 25 -12.38 4.58 -14.88
CA LEU A 25 -12.04 3.15 -14.90
C LEU A 25 -11.87 2.54 -13.49
N GLY A 26 -12.10 3.30 -12.42
CA GLY A 26 -11.99 2.84 -11.04
C GLY A 26 -10.55 2.79 -10.50
N PHE A 27 -9.57 3.34 -11.22
CA PHE A 27 -8.21 3.44 -10.70
C PHE A 27 -8.14 4.51 -9.61
N SER A 28 -7.60 4.12 -8.45
CA SER A 28 -7.26 5.04 -7.37
C SER A 28 -5.79 5.44 -7.43
N VAL A 29 -5.45 6.57 -6.80
CA VAL A 29 -4.06 6.99 -6.61
C VAL A 29 -3.32 5.92 -5.83
N GLN A 30 -2.37 5.24 -6.47
CA GLN A 30 -1.55 4.24 -5.82
C GLN A 30 -0.47 4.95 -5.00
N LYS A 31 -0.57 4.84 -3.68
CA LYS A 31 0.49 5.28 -2.76
C LYS A 31 1.47 4.11 -2.59
N PRO A 32 2.76 4.27 -2.96
CA PRO A 32 3.74 3.24 -2.69
C PRO A 32 3.77 2.92 -1.20
N GLU A 33 3.89 1.64 -0.86
CA GLU A 33 4.07 1.22 0.53
C GLU A 33 5.36 1.86 1.07
N ARG A 34 5.26 2.62 2.16
CA ARG A 34 6.45 3.16 2.82
C ARG A 34 7.13 2.02 3.57
N ARG A 35 8.27 1.56 3.03
CA ARG A 35 9.13 0.56 3.68
C ARG A 35 10.36 1.24 4.26
N ALA A 36 10.72 0.88 5.50
CA ALA A 36 11.97 1.32 6.09
C ALA A 36 13.16 0.69 5.36
N LEU A 37 14.24 1.44 5.16
CA LEU A 37 15.44 0.96 4.44
C LEU A 37 16.06 -0.29 5.10
N GLY A 38 16.04 -0.36 6.44
CA GLY A 38 16.55 -1.51 7.21
C GLY A 38 15.53 -2.61 7.50
N ARG A 39 14.42 -2.70 6.75
CA ARG A 39 13.35 -3.65 7.06
C ARG A 39 13.81 -5.10 6.89
N ASN A 40 13.86 -5.84 7.99
CA ASN A 40 14.06 -7.30 7.97
C ASN A 40 12.71 -8.03 7.95
N GLU A 41 12.36 -8.63 6.82
CA GLU A 41 11.07 -9.32 6.68
C GLU A 41 10.92 -10.53 7.62
N ALA A 42 11.99 -11.29 7.87
CA ALA A 42 11.94 -12.41 8.80
C ALA A 42 11.62 -11.95 10.23
N ALA A 43 12.24 -10.85 10.68
CA ALA A 43 11.95 -10.25 11.99
C ALA A 43 10.51 -9.73 12.08
N VAL A 44 9.99 -9.09 11.02
CA VAL A 44 8.60 -8.64 10.96
C VAL A 44 7.62 -9.81 11.05
N GLN A 45 7.88 -10.91 10.36
CA GLN A 45 7.01 -12.09 10.38
C GLN A 45 7.00 -12.76 11.76
N VAL A 46 8.17 -12.89 12.40
CA VAL A 46 8.28 -13.42 13.76
C VAL A 46 7.52 -12.53 14.75
N TRP A 47 7.75 -11.22 14.71
CA TRP A 47 7.08 -10.26 15.60
C TRP A 47 5.56 -10.28 15.46
N LYS A 48 5.05 -10.31 14.22
CA LYS A 48 3.60 -10.41 13.96
C LYS A 48 2.97 -11.70 14.50
N ARG A 49 3.70 -12.82 14.47
CA ARG A 49 3.18 -14.11 14.95
C ARG A 49 3.26 -14.28 16.47
N GLN A 50 4.31 -13.76 17.10
CA GLN A 50 4.60 -14.05 18.51
C GLN A 50 4.27 -12.87 19.42
N THR A 51 4.74 -11.67 19.07
CA THR A 51 4.68 -10.50 19.95
C THR A 51 3.34 -9.77 19.83
N TRP A 52 2.83 -9.61 18.61
CA TRP A 52 1.58 -8.90 18.38
C TRP A 52 0.35 -9.53 19.05
N PRO A 53 0.16 -10.87 19.02
CA PRO A 53 -0.97 -11.49 19.73
C PRO A 53 -0.81 -11.42 21.26
N ALA A 54 0.43 -11.49 21.77
CA ALA A 54 0.70 -11.40 23.20
C ALA A 54 0.40 -10.00 23.76
N LEU A 55 0.73 -8.94 23.00
CA LEU A 55 0.41 -7.55 23.36
C LEU A 55 -1.08 -7.23 23.27
N ASN A 56 -1.82 -7.89 22.37
CA ASN A 56 -3.27 -7.70 22.24
C ASN A 56 -4.09 -8.49 23.27
N LYS A 57 -3.48 -9.37 24.07
CA LYS A 57 -4.17 -9.95 25.22
C LYS A 57 -4.32 -8.85 26.27
N LYS A 58 -5.57 -8.47 26.57
CA LYS A 58 -5.89 -7.72 27.78
C LYS A 58 -5.36 -8.50 29.00
N PRO A 59 -4.82 -7.83 30.03
CA PRO A 59 -4.47 -8.53 31.26
C PRO A 59 -5.73 -9.26 31.75
N SER A 60 -5.61 -10.57 31.98
CA SER A 60 -6.64 -11.32 32.68
C SER A 60 -6.79 -10.69 34.05
N ASP A 61 -8.01 -10.25 34.35
CA ASP A 61 -8.41 -9.83 35.69
C ASP A 61 -7.93 -10.91 36.67
N LYS A 62 -6.97 -10.55 37.52
CA LYS A 62 -6.51 -11.46 38.57
C LYS A 62 -7.64 -11.51 39.59
N ASP A 63 -8.10 -12.73 39.85
CA ASP A 63 -9.08 -13.12 40.85
C ASP A 63 -9.10 -12.18 42.08
N GLY A 64 -10.30 -11.70 42.38
CA GLY A 64 -10.73 -11.12 43.64
C GLY A 64 -12.14 -11.58 43.94
#